data_AF-A0A2V5MMP6-F1
#
_entry.id   AF-A0A2V5MMP6-F1
#
_cell.length_a   1.000
_cell.length_b   1.000
_cell.length_c   1.000
_cell.angle_alpha   90.00
_cell.angle_beta   90.00
_cell.angle_gamma   90.00
#
_symmetry.space_group_name_H-M   'P 1'
#
loop_
_entity.id
_entity.type
_entity.pdbx_description
1 polymer ?
#
loop_
_entity_poly.entity_id
_entity_poly.type
_entity_poly.pdbx_seq_one_letter_code
_entity_poly.pdbx_strand_id
1 'polypeptide(L)'
;YVQWQEVPQNRWKIGALQEIIARAGLIGKNSTPYTPAGRHNFMHNKVLVIDDTVITGSYNFSRSAQFNAENILFIESAPLADAYSAYIDHLVKKYH
;
A
#
# COMPACT_ATOMS: atom_id res chain seq x y z
N TYR A 1 1.88 -12.32 -0.30
CA TYR A 1 1.02 -13.51 -0.42
C TYR A 1 1.57 -14.75 0.29
N VAL A 2 2.85 -14.79 0.70
CA VAL A 2 3.45 -15.96 1.37
C VAL A 2 2.64 -16.42 2.59
N GLN A 3 2.34 -15.51 3.52
CA GLN A 3 1.50 -15.84 4.69
C GLN A 3 0.09 -16.32 4.32
N TRP A 4 -0.47 -15.88 3.18
CA TRP A 4 -1.80 -16.32 2.76
C TRP A 4 -1.82 -17.78 2.28
N GLN A 5 -0.66 -18.36 1.95
CA GLN A 5 -0.53 -19.79 1.61
C GLN A 5 -0.84 -20.70 2.80
N GLU A 6 -0.67 -20.20 4.03
CA GLU A 6 -0.95 -20.93 5.27
C GLU A 6 -2.46 -21.11 5.51
N VAL A 7 -3.31 -20.33 4.84
CA VAL A 7 -4.76 -20.36 4.99
C VAL A 7 -5.40 -21.02 3.76
N PRO A 8 -5.92 -22.26 3.85
CA PRO A 8 -6.41 -23.02 2.69
C PRO A 8 -7.46 -22.30 1.84
N GLN A 9 -8.35 -21.53 2.48
CA GLN A 9 -9.42 -20.78 1.81
C GLN A 9 -8.90 -19.67 0.88
N ASN A 10 -7.65 -19.23 1.04
CA ASN A 10 -7.05 -18.18 0.24
C ASN A 10 -6.36 -18.68 -1.03
N ARG A 11 -6.13 -20.00 -1.18
CA ARG A 11 -5.31 -20.56 -2.27
C ARG A 11 -5.75 -20.12 -3.66
N TRP A 12 -7.06 -20.04 -3.91
CA TRP A 12 -7.59 -19.61 -5.20
C TRP A 12 -7.23 -18.16 -5.57
N LYS A 13 -7.02 -17.27 -4.58
CA LYS A 13 -6.66 -15.86 -4.80
C LYS A 13 -5.19 -15.67 -5.12
N ILE A 14 -4.34 -16.63 -4.76
CA ILE A 14 -2.87 -16.46 -4.79
C ILE A 14 -2.37 -16.32 -6.23
N GLY A 15 -2.86 -17.16 -7.14
CA GLY A 15 -2.48 -17.08 -8.56
C GLY A 15 -2.88 -15.74 -9.18
N ALA A 16 -4.12 -15.31 -8.97
CA ALA A 16 -4.59 -14.00 -9.46
C ALA A 16 -3.77 -12.84 -8.89
N LEU A 17 -3.43 -12.89 -7.59
CA LEU A 17 -2.60 -11.87 -6.96
C LEU A 17 -1.17 -11.85 -7.52
N GLN A 18 -0.56 -13.01 -7.75
CA GLN A 18 0.77 -13.10 -8.36
C GLN A 18 0.79 -12.50 -9.77
N GLU A 19 -0.25 -12.80 -10.56
CA GLU A 19 -0.41 -12.24 -11.90
C GLU A 19 -0.55 -10.71 -11.88
N ILE A 20 -1.38 -10.17 -10.98
CA ILE A 20 -1.52 -8.71 -10.80
C ILE A 20 -0.19 -8.08 -10.40
N ILE A 21 0.52 -8.66 -9.44
CA ILE A 21 1.83 -8.15 -8.99
C ILE A 21 2.81 -8.09 -10.16
N ALA A 22 2.89 -9.16 -10.95
CA ALA A 22 3.80 -9.23 -12.10
C ALA A 22 3.42 -8.25 -13.21
N ARG A 23 2.12 -8.14 -13.55
CA ARG A 23 1.65 -7.29 -14.65
C ARG A 23 1.67 -5.80 -14.32
N ALA A 24 1.29 -5.45 -13.10
CA ALA A 24 1.22 -4.05 -12.65
C ALA A 24 2.54 -3.56 -12.01
N GLY A 25 3.55 -4.43 -11.91
CA GLY A 25 4.84 -4.08 -11.31
C GLY A 25 4.71 -3.66 -9.83
N LEU A 26 3.82 -4.30 -9.07
CA LEU A 26 3.59 -3.92 -7.68
C LEU A 26 4.79 -4.28 -6.80
N ILE A 27 5.35 -3.27 -6.15
CA ILE A 27 6.49 -3.42 -5.23
C ILE A 27 6.02 -3.31 -3.78
N GLY A 28 6.56 -4.18 -2.93
CA GLY A 28 6.24 -4.23 -1.51
C GLY A 28 7.48 -4.16 -0.64
N LYS A 29 7.46 -3.32 0.39
CA LYS A 29 8.49 -3.34 1.42
C LYS A 29 8.41 -4.63 2.23
N ASN A 30 9.47 -5.44 2.21
CA ASN A 30 9.64 -6.58 3.12
C ASN A 30 9.83 -6.06 4.56
N SER A 31 8.74 -6.03 5.32
CA SER A 31 8.73 -5.58 6.71
C SER A 31 9.06 -6.74 7.64
N THR A 32 9.62 -6.42 8.81
CA THR A 32 9.85 -7.43 9.84
C THR A 32 8.51 -7.99 10.28
N PRO A 33 8.37 -9.33 10.40
CA PRO A 33 7.16 -9.92 10.95
C PRO A 33 6.82 -9.31 12.31
N TYR A 34 5.52 -9.15 12.56
CA TYR A 34 5.06 -8.55 13.81
C TYR A 34 5.42 -9.44 15.01
N THR A 35 6.01 -8.82 16.03
CA THR A 35 6.07 -9.37 17.39
C THR A 35 5.84 -8.24 18.40
N PRO A 36 5.33 -8.52 19.62
CA PRO A 36 5.05 -7.48 20.61
C PRO A 36 6.28 -6.66 21.01
N ALA A 37 7.44 -7.31 21.13
CA ALA A 37 8.70 -6.67 21.49
C ALA A 37 9.58 -6.31 20.28
N GLY A 38 9.13 -6.63 19.07
CA GLY A 38 9.91 -6.46 17.84
C GLY A 38 9.87 -5.04 17.31
N ARG A 39 10.77 -4.77 16.37
CA ARG A 39 10.76 -3.51 15.62
C ARG A 39 9.57 -3.48 14.66
N HIS A 40 8.75 -2.45 14.74
CA HIS A 40 7.62 -2.22 13.83
C HIS A 40 8.05 -1.27 12.71
N ASN A 41 8.42 -1.82 11.55
CA ASN A 41 8.93 -1.04 10.42
C ASN A 41 7.96 -1.01 9.23
N PHE A 42 6.66 -1.06 9.47
CA PHE A 42 5.65 -1.17 8.42
C PHE A 42 5.57 0.09 7.54
N MET A 43 5.15 -0.07 6.28
CA MET A 43 4.82 1.05 5.42
C MET A 43 3.53 1.71 5.95
N HIS A 44 3.62 2.97 6.41
CA HIS A 44 2.49 3.65 7.05
C HIS A 44 1.85 4.75 6.18
N ASN A 45 2.36 4.95 4.96
CA ASN A 45 1.77 5.87 3.99
C ASN A 45 0.45 5.30 3.49
N LYS A 46 -0.61 6.13 3.50
CA LYS A 46 -1.91 5.81 2.92
C LYS A 46 -2.20 6.88 1.88
N VAL A 47 -1.60 6.68 0.71
CA VAL A 47 -1.57 7.69 -0.34
C VAL A 47 -1.96 7.02 -1.65
N LEU A 48 -2.73 7.74 -2.46
CA LEU A 48 -3.01 7.43 -3.85
C LEU A 48 -2.82 8.70 -4.67
N VAL A 49 -2.13 8.60 -5.80
CA VAL A 49 -1.99 9.70 -6.77
C VAL A 49 -2.73 9.29 -8.04
N ILE A 50 -3.63 10.14 -8.51
CA ILE A 50 -4.38 9.95 -9.76
C ILE A 50 -4.31 11.27 -10.51
N ASP A 51 -3.68 11.27 -11.67
CA ASP A 51 -3.41 12.48 -12.46
C ASP A 51 -2.86 13.59 -11.55
N ASP A 52 -3.50 14.76 -11.51
CA ASP A 52 -3.10 15.90 -10.70
C ASP A 52 -3.67 15.90 -9.26
N THR A 53 -4.24 14.77 -8.80
CA THR A 53 -4.89 14.65 -7.50
C THR A 53 -4.14 13.71 -6.55
N VAL A 54 -3.89 14.18 -5.33
CA VAL A 54 -3.40 13.36 -4.23
C VAL A 54 -4.53 13.06 -3.26
N ILE A 55 -4.79 11.76 -3.04
CA ILE A 55 -5.69 11.26 -2.01
C ILE A 55 -4.84 10.73 -0.86
N THR A 56 -5.00 11.30 0.32
CA THR A 56 -4.19 10.93 1.50
C THR A 56 -4.98 11.10 2.80
N GLY A 57 -4.45 10.61 3.91
CA GLY A 57 -5.05 10.77 5.23
C GLY A 57 -4.70 9.64 6.18
N SER A 58 -5.51 9.47 7.22
CA SER A 58 -5.36 8.37 8.17
C SER A 58 -6.05 7.08 7.70
N TYR A 59 -6.99 7.18 6.74
CA TYR A 59 -7.77 6.06 6.23
C TYR A 59 -6.93 4.98 5.53
N ASN A 60 -7.01 3.73 6.00
CA ASN A 60 -6.43 2.57 5.30
C ASN A 60 -7.39 2.07 4.21
N PHE A 61 -6.89 1.72 3.03
CA PHE A 61 -7.67 1.11 1.92
C PHE A 61 -8.11 -0.34 2.24
N SER A 62 -8.92 -0.50 3.29
CA SER A 62 -9.36 -1.77 3.83
C SER A 62 -10.83 -1.69 4.23
N ARG A 63 -11.51 -2.84 4.25
CA ARG A 63 -12.93 -2.91 4.63
C ARG A 63 -13.15 -2.52 6.09
N SER A 64 -12.18 -2.77 6.98
CA SER A 64 -12.25 -2.45 8.40
C SER A 64 -12.13 -0.95 8.70
N ALA A 65 -11.50 -0.16 7.82
CA ALA A 65 -11.34 1.27 8.03
C ALA A 65 -12.65 2.07 7.92
N GLN A 66 -13.71 1.48 7.37
CA GLN A 66 -15.03 2.12 7.20
C GLN A 66 -15.73 2.46 8.52
N PHE A 67 -15.32 1.85 9.63
CA PHE A 67 -15.96 2.01 10.95
C PHE A 67 -15.14 2.87 11.92
N ASN A 68 -13.96 3.33 11.50
CA ASN A 68 -13.07 4.16 12.31
C ASN A 68 -13.27 5.64 11.97
N ALA A 69 -12.99 6.53 12.94
CA ALA A 69 -12.93 7.98 12.71
C ALA A 69 -11.64 8.35 11.95
N GLU A 70 -11.61 8.02 10.66
CA GLU A 70 -10.48 8.26 9.77
C GLU A 70 -10.77 9.46 8.86
N ASN A 71 -9.75 10.20 8.47
CA ASN A 71 -9.87 11.28 7.50
C ASN A 71 -9.36 10.86 6.11
N ILE A 72 -10.02 11.36 5.06
CA ILE A 72 -9.58 11.30 3.68
C ILE A 72 -9.54 12.73 3.16
N LEU A 73 -8.41 13.13 2.60
CA LEU A 73 -8.21 14.41 1.93
C LEU A 73 -8.05 14.15 0.44
N PHE A 74 -8.78 14.91 -0.36
CA PHE A 74 -8.60 15.01 -1.80
C PHE A 74 -7.96 16.35 -2.07
N ILE A 75 -6.77 16.34 -2.66
CA ILE A 75 -5.99 17.56 -2.92
C ILE A 75 -5.69 17.61 -4.41
N GLU A 76 -6.43 18.48 -5.12
CA GLU A 76 -6.24 18.76 -6.54
C GLU A 76 -5.09 19.77 -6.68
N SER A 77 -3.91 19.29 -7.07
CA SER A 77 -2.71 20.10 -7.21
C SER A 77 -1.63 19.34 -7.99
N ALA A 78 -1.43 19.70 -9.26
CA ALA A 78 -0.40 19.08 -10.10
C ALA A 78 1.01 19.14 -9.46
N PRO A 79 1.48 20.27 -8.89
CA PRO A 79 2.80 20.29 -8.24
C PRO A 79 2.92 19.34 -7.04
N LEU A 80 1.82 19.11 -6.30
CA LEU A 80 1.81 18.18 -5.18
C LEU A 80 1.79 16.73 -5.68
N ALA A 81 0.99 16.44 -6.71
CA ALA A 81 0.94 15.13 -7.36
C ALA A 81 2.31 14.72 -7.90
N ASP A 82 3.04 15.64 -8.54
CA ASP A 82 4.41 15.42 -9.02
C ASP A 82 5.37 15.08 -7.87
N ALA A 83 5.31 15.84 -6.77
CA ALA A 83 6.15 15.60 -5.60
C ALA A 83 5.89 14.22 -4.97
N TYR A 84 4.62 13.82 -4.85
CA TYR A 84 4.25 12.50 -4.35
C TYR A 84 4.65 11.38 -5.30
N SER A 85 4.47 11.56 -6.61
CA SER A 85 4.90 10.60 -7.63
C SER A 85 6.41 10.38 -7.58
N ALA A 86 7.21 11.44 -7.52
CA ALA A 86 8.67 11.32 -7.37
C ALA A 86 9.08 10.61 -6.07
N TYR A 87 8.37 10.85 -4.97
CA TYR A 87 8.58 10.13 -3.72
C TYR A 87 8.20 8.64 -3.83
N ILE A 88 7.08 8.31 -4.48
CA ILE A 88 6.67 6.92 -4.74
C ILE A 88 7.70 6.22 -5.62
N ASP A 89 8.20 6.87 -6.68
CA ASP A 89 9.27 6.34 -7.52
C ASP A 89 10.54 6.03 -6.72
N HIS A 90 10.90 6.90 -5.78
CA HIS A 90 12.00 6.64 -4.85
C HIS A 90 11.74 5.38 -4.00
N LEU A 91 10.52 5.21 -3.48
CA LEU A 91 10.16 4.01 -2.71
C LEU A 91 10.18 2.75 -3.58
N VAL A 92 9.68 2.81 -4.81
CA VAL A 92 9.75 1.72 -5.79
C VAL A 92 11.20 1.32 -6.00
N LYS A 93 12.10 2.26 -6.33
CA LYS A 93 13.54 1.99 -6.51
C LYS A 93 14.20 1.41 -5.25
N LYS A 94 13.76 1.83 -4.07
CA LYS A 94 14.31 1.38 -2.79
C LYS A 94 13.91 -0.06 -2.43
N TYR A 95 12.73 -0.51 -2.85
CA TYR A 95 12.16 -1.79 -2.43
C TYR A 95 11.97 -2.81 -3.56
N HIS A 96 12.28 -2.44 -4.80
CA HIS A 96 12.35 -3.35 -5.94
C HIS A 96 13.54 -4.31 -5.82
#